data_AF-A0A4R6J047-F1
#
_entry.id   AF-A0A4R6J047-F1
#
_cell.length_a   1.000
_cell.length_b   1.000
_cell.length_c   1.000
_cell.angle_alpha   90.00
_cell.angle_beta   90.00
_cell.angle_gamma   90.00
#
_symmetry.space_group_name_H-M   'P 1'
#
loop_
_entity.id
_entity.type
_entity.pdbx_description
1 polymer ?
#
loop_
_entity_poly.entity_id
_entity_poly.type
_entity_poly.pdbx_seq_one_letter_code
_entity_poly.pdbx_strand_id
1 'polypeptide(L)'
;MRTVKTLYAISALFAVMMSCSKSDSGSGTTPGTPESSWNMGTYTYARGASSQSSSNVAGANLYIIQATTAGAPTQGVFSGSALTVKFFDQGPGEYTLVSETAFTAANAANKILSIDCSIGTATSTGSTLYNYASGTAKAQVTKVNNQYRVTIDNGITLNKKLDVNGGVAGALNSYSFTCKSVF
;
A
#
# COMPACT_ATOMS: atom_id res chain seq x y z
N MET A 1 -32.17 -65.46 -7.35
CA MET A 1 -33.14 -65.34 -8.45
C MET A 1 -34.34 -64.53 -7.93
N ARG A 2 -34.45 -63.26 -8.34
CA ARG A 2 -35.65 -62.41 -8.47
C ARG A 2 -35.27 -60.93 -8.30
N THR A 3 -35.14 -60.31 -9.46
CA THR A 3 -35.05 -58.89 -9.75
C THR A 3 -36.38 -58.20 -9.41
N VAL A 4 -36.35 -57.00 -8.81
CA VAL A 4 -37.45 -56.03 -8.95
C VAL A 4 -36.83 -54.67 -9.26
N LYS A 5 -37.07 -54.23 -10.50
CA LYS A 5 -36.85 -52.87 -10.98
C LYS A 5 -38.13 -52.08 -10.70
N THR A 6 -38.03 -50.83 -10.24
CA THR A 6 -39.09 -49.84 -10.45
C THR A 6 -38.46 -48.48 -10.73
N LEU A 7 -38.93 -47.89 -11.82
CA LEU A 7 -38.48 -46.71 -12.54
C LEU A 7 -39.65 -45.69 -12.55
N TYR A 8 -39.36 -44.44 -12.92
CA TYR A 8 -40.28 -43.30 -13.24
C TYR A 8 -40.71 -42.40 -12.07
N ALA A 9 -40.87 -41.07 -12.19
CA ALA A 9 -40.65 -40.09 -13.27
C ALA A 9 -40.72 -38.64 -12.75
N ILE A 10 -39.89 -37.77 -13.34
CA ILE A 10 -40.10 -36.39 -13.85
C ILE A 10 -41.28 -35.53 -13.30
N SER A 11 -40.96 -34.29 -12.86
CA SER A 11 -41.81 -33.08 -12.99
C SER A 11 -40.92 -31.81 -12.84
N ALA A 12 -40.52 -31.15 -13.95
CA ALA A 12 -41.07 -29.88 -14.49
C ALA A 12 -40.92 -28.65 -13.56
N LEU A 13 -39.96 -27.74 -13.77
CA LEU A 13 -39.87 -26.61 -14.73
C LEU A 13 -40.79 -25.40 -14.40
N PHE A 14 -40.22 -24.33 -13.82
CA PHE A 14 -40.69 -22.92 -13.82
C PHE A 14 -39.52 -22.05 -13.29
N ALA A 15 -39.22 -20.82 -13.67
CA ALA A 15 -39.45 -20.01 -14.86
C ALA A 15 -38.41 -18.86 -14.79
N VAL A 16 -37.97 -18.42 -15.95
CA VAL A 16 -37.01 -17.33 -16.16
C VAL A 16 -37.66 -16.00 -15.81
N MET A 17 -36.98 -15.15 -15.03
CA MET A 17 -37.23 -13.71 -15.01
C MET A 17 -35.93 -13.00 -15.33
N MET A 18 -35.84 -12.54 -16.57
CA MET A 18 -34.85 -11.55 -16.98
C MET A 18 -35.18 -10.21 -16.32
N SER A 19 -34.17 -9.57 -15.74
CA SER A 19 -34.13 -8.11 -15.68
C SER A 19 -32.76 -7.63 -16.14
N CYS A 20 -32.68 -7.35 -17.43
CA CYS A 20 -31.68 -6.46 -18.00
C CYS A 20 -32.14 -5.03 -17.75
N SER A 21 -31.46 -4.30 -16.86
CA SER A 21 -31.37 -2.85 -17.00
C SER A 21 -30.09 -2.52 -17.72
N LYS A 22 -30.27 -2.05 -18.96
CA LYS A 22 -29.27 -1.60 -19.91
C LYS A 22 -28.72 -0.23 -19.47
N SER A 23 -27.45 -0.04 -19.79
CA SER A 23 -26.79 1.24 -20.12
C SER A 23 -26.53 2.20 -18.97
N ASP A 24 -25.28 2.19 -18.49
CA ASP A 24 -24.57 3.45 -18.31
C ASP A 24 -23.22 3.37 -19.05
N SER A 25 -23.21 3.96 -20.23
CA SER A 25 -21.98 4.32 -20.95
C SER A 25 -21.39 5.55 -20.27
N GLY A 26 -20.71 5.32 -19.15
CA GLY A 26 -19.91 6.30 -18.43
C GLY A 26 -18.45 6.20 -18.85
N SER A 27 -17.92 7.33 -19.32
CA SER A 27 -16.58 7.61 -19.85
C SER A 27 -15.44 6.72 -19.35
N GLY A 28 -14.62 6.26 -20.28
CA GLY A 28 -13.45 5.41 -20.05
C GLY A 28 -12.60 5.85 -18.86
N THR A 29 -12.33 4.90 -17.98
CA THR A 29 -11.15 4.97 -17.13
C THR A 29 -9.95 4.96 -18.06
N THR A 30 -9.34 6.12 -18.31
CA THR A 30 -7.89 6.19 -18.49
C THR A 30 -7.28 5.20 -17.51
N PRO A 31 -6.37 4.28 -17.90
CA PRO A 31 -5.81 3.28 -16.99
C PRO A 31 -5.36 3.96 -15.71
N GLY A 32 -6.24 3.89 -14.71
CA GLY A 32 -6.23 4.81 -13.59
C GLY A 32 -5.19 4.29 -12.65
N THR A 33 -4.31 5.17 -12.17
CA THR A 33 -3.45 4.84 -11.03
C THR A 33 -4.31 4.14 -9.98
N PRO A 34 -3.96 2.91 -9.53
CA PRO A 34 -4.77 2.18 -8.56
C PRO A 34 -5.04 3.07 -7.36
N GLU A 35 -6.25 2.97 -6.78
CA GLU A 35 -6.73 3.84 -5.69
C GLU A 35 -5.73 3.95 -4.52
N SER A 36 -4.86 2.95 -4.37
CA SER A 36 -3.69 2.98 -3.50
C SER A 36 -2.42 2.59 -4.27
N SER A 37 -1.45 3.50 -4.30
CA SER A 37 -0.18 3.30 -5.02
C SER A 37 0.93 4.21 -4.49
N TRP A 38 2.17 3.91 -4.86
CA TRP A 38 3.30 4.81 -4.66
C TRP A 38 4.26 4.76 -5.84
N ASN A 39 5.05 5.82 -5.99
CA ASN A 39 6.08 5.92 -7.01
C ASN A 39 7.45 6.00 -6.34
N MET A 40 8.44 5.33 -6.92
CA MET A 40 9.87 5.52 -6.66
C MET A 40 10.55 5.90 -7.97
N GLY A 41 10.86 7.18 -8.16
CA GLY A 41 11.33 7.68 -9.45
C GLY A 41 10.29 7.43 -10.54
N THR A 42 10.66 6.63 -11.54
CA THR A 42 9.78 6.24 -12.66
C THR A 42 9.01 4.93 -12.41
N TYR A 43 9.28 4.23 -11.31
CA TYR A 43 8.62 2.97 -10.98
C TYR A 43 7.34 3.23 -10.20
N THR A 44 6.21 2.74 -10.72
CA THR A 44 4.91 2.80 -10.04
C THR A 44 4.56 1.45 -9.44
N TYR A 45 4.19 1.47 -8.16
CA TYR A 45 3.80 0.30 -7.39
C TYR A 45 2.32 0.38 -7.05
N ALA A 46 1.55 -0.53 -7.62
CA ALA A 46 0.19 -0.77 -7.18
C ALA A 46 0.22 -1.50 -5.84
N ARG A 47 -0.58 -1.05 -4.86
CA ARG A 47 -0.69 -1.74 -3.58
C ARG A 47 -1.28 -3.14 -3.76
N GLY A 48 -0.64 -4.13 -3.17
CA GLY A 48 -1.13 -5.48 -2.96
C GLY A 48 -1.66 -5.64 -1.54
N ALA A 49 -0.99 -6.47 -0.74
CA ALA A 49 -1.35 -6.66 0.66
C ALA A 49 -1.04 -5.41 1.48
N SER A 50 -1.87 -5.17 2.50
CA SER A 50 -1.58 -4.13 3.48
C SER A 50 -2.17 -4.44 4.83
N SER A 51 -1.55 -3.88 5.87
CA SER A 51 -1.96 -4.03 7.25
C SER A 51 -1.72 -2.74 8.01
N GLN A 52 -2.57 -2.50 8.99
CA GLN A 52 -2.43 -1.42 9.95
C GLN A 52 -2.46 -2.02 11.36
N SER A 53 -1.44 -1.70 12.14
CA SER A 53 -1.35 -2.08 13.54
C SER A 53 -1.25 -0.83 14.41
N SER A 54 -1.69 -0.95 15.66
CA SER A 54 -1.49 0.08 16.66
C SER A 54 -0.91 -0.51 17.93
N SER A 55 -0.13 0.30 18.64
CA SER A 55 0.46 -0.05 19.94
C SER A 55 0.56 1.20 20.80
N ASN A 56 0.53 1.03 22.12
CA ASN A 56 0.78 2.13 23.03
C ASN A 56 2.29 2.24 23.30
N VAL A 57 2.88 3.40 23.01
CA VAL A 57 4.30 3.70 23.24
C VAL A 57 4.37 5.01 24.01
N ALA A 58 4.97 4.97 25.20
CA ALA A 58 5.12 6.14 26.08
C ALA A 58 3.81 6.92 26.32
N GLY A 59 2.68 6.20 26.46
CA GLY A 59 1.37 6.80 26.73
C GLY A 59 0.61 7.30 25.49
N ALA A 60 1.14 7.08 24.28
CA ALA A 60 0.49 7.47 23.04
C ALA A 60 0.33 6.30 22.06
N ASN A 61 -0.68 6.39 21.20
CA ASN A 61 -0.94 5.34 20.22
C ASN A 61 -0.07 5.53 18.98
N LEU A 62 0.91 4.67 18.80
CA LEU A 62 1.68 4.54 17.58
C LEU A 62 0.89 3.70 16.57
N TYR A 63 0.68 4.23 15.38
CA TYR A 63 0.16 3.48 14.23
C TYR A 63 1.28 3.15 13.26
N ILE A 64 1.26 1.92 12.74
CA ILE A 64 2.15 1.44 11.70
C ILE A 64 1.31 0.89 10.56
N ILE A 65 1.50 1.45 9.37
CA ILE A 65 0.94 0.95 8.11
C ILE A 65 2.07 0.24 7.37
N GLN A 66 1.82 -1.00 6.96
CA GLN A 66 2.74 -1.77 6.12
C GLN A 66 1.99 -2.23 4.89
N ALA A 67 2.45 -1.76 3.73
CA ALA A 67 1.89 -2.11 2.44
C ALA A 67 2.95 -2.77 1.56
N THR A 68 2.58 -3.79 0.81
CA THR A 68 3.44 -4.39 -0.22
C THR A 68 2.82 -4.17 -1.59
N THR A 69 3.60 -4.25 -2.65
CA THR A 69 3.04 -4.24 -4.00
C THR A 69 2.36 -5.57 -4.32
N ALA A 70 1.36 -5.55 -5.22
CA ALA A 70 0.72 -6.76 -5.76
C ALA A 70 1.63 -7.56 -6.72
N GLY A 71 2.86 -7.08 -6.93
CA GLY A 71 3.79 -7.53 -7.94
C GLY A 71 3.76 -6.61 -9.16
N ALA A 72 4.93 -6.29 -9.70
CA ALA A 72 5.10 -5.52 -10.93
C ALA A 72 6.07 -6.25 -11.87
N PRO A 73 5.68 -7.40 -12.44
CA PRO A 73 6.60 -8.32 -13.13
C PRO A 73 7.35 -7.67 -14.30
N THR A 74 6.80 -6.60 -14.87
CA THR A 74 7.42 -5.83 -15.96
C THR A 74 8.59 -4.95 -15.51
N GLN A 75 8.82 -4.77 -14.21
CA GLN A 75 9.89 -3.93 -13.67
C GLN A 75 11.16 -4.72 -13.31
N GLY A 76 11.23 -6.01 -13.67
CA GLY A 76 12.42 -6.85 -13.46
C GLY A 76 12.82 -6.94 -11.98
N VAL A 77 14.07 -6.62 -11.66
CA VAL A 77 14.58 -6.60 -10.26
C VAL A 77 13.92 -5.52 -9.39
N PHE A 78 13.20 -4.58 -9.98
CA PHE A 78 12.41 -3.56 -9.26
C PHE A 78 10.95 -3.97 -9.05
N SER A 79 10.54 -5.19 -9.43
CA SER A 79 9.14 -5.66 -9.43
C SER A 79 8.44 -5.76 -8.08
N GLY A 80 9.19 -5.64 -6.98
CA GLY A 80 8.67 -5.66 -5.62
C GLY A 80 8.99 -4.39 -4.86
N SER A 81 8.03 -3.89 -4.10
CA SER A 81 8.26 -2.84 -3.13
C SER A 81 7.41 -3.07 -1.88
N ALA A 82 7.92 -2.65 -0.73
CA ALA A 82 7.15 -2.56 0.50
C ALA A 82 7.35 -1.19 1.16
N LEU A 83 6.25 -0.59 1.59
CA LEU A 83 6.19 0.72 2.22
C LEU A 83 5.75 0.55 3.67
N THR A 84 6.52 1.14 4.59
CA THR A 84 6.17 1.24 6.00
C THR A 84 6.02 2.70 6.38
N VAL A 85 4.90 3.03 7.02
CA VAL A 85 4.60 4.37 7.52
C VAL A 85 4.31 4.28 9.01
N LYS A 86 4.94 5.13 9.82
CA LYS A 86 4.79 5.17 11.27
C LYS A 86 4.39 6.58 11.71
N PHE A 87 3.37 6.72 12.56
CA PHE A 87 2.95 8.00 13.11
C PHE A 87 2.25 7.82 14.46
N PHE A 88 2.36 8.80 15.35
CA PHE A 88 1.57 8.85 16.57
C PHE A 88 0.18 9.43 16.28
N ASP A 89 -0.88 8.82 16.80
CA ASP A 89 -2.24 9.25 16.55
C ASP A 89 -2.53 10.61 17.20
N GLN A 90 -2.66 11.62 16.36
CA GLN A 90 -3.10 12.98 16.69
C GLN A 90 -4.32 13.36 15.84
N GLY A 91 -5.08 12.36 15.39
CA GLY A 91 -6.21 12.48 14.47
C GLY A 91 -5.82 12.79 13.01
N PRO A 92 -6.79 12.84 12.09
CA PRO A 92 -6.56 13.24 10.70
C PRO A 92 -5.93 14.64 10.53
N GLY A 93 -5.32 14.89 9.39
CA GLY A 93 -4.72 16.17 8.98
C GLY A 93 -3.28 16.03 8.49
N GLU A 94 -2.56 17.15 8.48
CA GLU A 94 -1.18 17.19 7.99
C GLU A 94 -0.18 16.70 9.05
N TYR A 95 0.71 15.80 8.64
CA TYR A 95 1.81 15.29 9.44
C TYR A 95 3.13 15.71 8.82
N THR A 96 4.05 16.18 9.64
CA THR A 96 5.41 16.51 9.20
C THR A 96 6.20 15.23 9.00
N LEU A 97 6.78 15.05 7.81
CA LEU A 97 7.73 13.97 7.61
C LEU A 97 9.02 14.29 8.36
N VAL A 98 9.49 13.32 9.11
CA VAL A 98 10.74 13.39 9.85
C VAL A 98 11.57 12.15 9.56
N SER A 99 12.87 12.23 9.86
CA SER A 99 13.74 11.05 9.82
C SER A 99 13.30 10.02 10.84
N GLU A 100 13.66 8.75 10.63
CA GLU A 100 13.38 7.70 11.62
C GLU A 100 14.03 7.99 12.99
N THR A 101 15.24 8.56 12.99
CA THR A 101 15.93 8.98 14.22
C THR A 101 15.14 10.07 14.95
N ALA A 102 14.69 11.10 14.21
CA ALA A 102 13.89 12.17 14.79
C ALA A 102 12.51 11.68 15.26
N PHE A 103 11.90 10.74 14.53
CA PHE A 103 10.65 10.09 14.94
C PHE A 103 10.80 9.35 16.26
N THR A 104 11.88 8.58 16.40
CA THR A 104 12.16 7.79 17.61
C THR A 104 12.50 8.67 18.82
N ALA A 105 13.15 9.82 18.59
CA ALA A 105 13.51 10.77 19.63
C ALA A 105 12.37 11.73 20.02
N ALA A 106 11.31 11.81 19.23
CA ALA A 106 10.25 12.77 19.43
C ALA A 106 9.24 12.34 20.49
N ASN A 107 8.62 13.34 21.11
CA ASN A 107 7.43 13.13 21.93
C ASN A 107 6.22 12.88 21.01
N ALA A 108 5.38 11.93 21.41
CA ALA A 108 4.18 11.54 20.71
C ALA A 108 3.08 12.62 20.60
N ALA A 109 3.26 13.78 21.25
CA ALA A 109 2.36 14.92 21.17
C ALA A 109 2.39 15.67 19.81
N ASN A 110 3.31 15.35 18.90
CA ASN A 110 3.46 16.05 17.63
C ASN A 110 2.85 15.28 16.45
N LYS A 111 2.25 16.00 15.49
CA LYS A 111 1.85 15.45 14.17
C LYS A 111 3.08 15.22 13.30
N ILE A 112 3.78 14.12 13.57
CA ILE A 112 4.97 13.68 12.86
C ILE A 112 4.81 12.26 12.33
N LEU A 113 5.49 11.97 11.23
CA LEU A 113 5.42 10.68 10.55
C LEU A 113 6.81 10.33 10.01
N SER A 114 7.18 9.06 10.09
CA SER A 114 8.34 8.52 9.38
C SER A 114 7.89 7.54 8.29
N ILE A 115 8.68 7.45 7.23
CA ILE A 115 8.41 6.58 6.09
C ILE A 115 9.68 5.87 5.63
N ASP A 116 9.52 4.57 5.40
CA ASP A 116 10.55 3.68 4.88
C ASP A 116 9.99 2.92 3.67
N CYS A 117 10.73 2.89 2.58
CA CYS A 117 10.34 2.19 1.36
C CYS A 117 11.46 1.24 0.93
N SER A 118 11.14 -0.03 0.74
CA SER A 118 12.06 -1.02 0.18
C SER A 118 11.68 -1.33 -1.27
N ILE A 119 12.67 -1.59 -2.11
CA ILE A 119 12.51 -2.10 -3.48
C ILE A 119 13.26 -3.43 -3.63
N GLY A 120 12.82 -4.27 -4.58
CA GLY A 120 13.36 -5.62 -4.81
C GLY A 120 12.70 -6.73 -4.00
N THR A 121 11.60 -6.45 -3.28
CA THR A 121 11.01 -7.40 -2.33
C THR A 121 10.34 -8.62 -2.98
N ALA A 122 10.07 -8.58 -4.29
CA ALA A 122 9.43 -9.67 -5.03
C ALA A 122 10.46 -10.64 -5.63
N THR A 123 11.76 -10.32 -5.57
CA THR A 123 12.82 -11.21 -6.02
C THR A 123 13.59 -11.75 -4.81
N SER A 124 14.18 -12.94 -4.93
CA SER A 124 14.96 -13.56 -3.85
C SER A 124 16.40 -13.05 -3.76
N THR A 125 16.81 -12.17 -4.68
CA THR A 125 18.22 -11.80 -4.90
C THR A 125 18.71 -10.67 -4.01
N GLY A 126 17.83 -9.87 -3.41
CA GLY A 126 18.19 -8.74 -2.56
C GLY A 126 17.17 -7.61 -2.59
N SER A 127 17.26 -6.72 -1.61
CA SER A 127 16.39 -5.54 -1.52
C SER A 127 17.16 -4.32 -1.03
N THR A 128 16.72 -3.14 -1.44
CA THR A 128 17.32 -1.87 -1.01
C THR A 128 16.28 -1.07 -0.25
N LEU A 129 16.62 -0.70 0.99
CA LEU A 129 15.82 0.13 1.88
C LEU A 129 16.16 1.61 1.67
N TYR A 130 15.12 2.42 1.56
CA TYR A 130 15.16 3.86 1.46
C TYR A 130 14.36 4.51 2.58
N ASN A 131 14.80 5.66 3.05
CA ASN A 131 14.10 6.43 4.07
C ASN A 131 14.12 7.93 3.77
N TYR A 132 13.22 8.66 4.42
CA TYR A 132 13.26 10.12 4.40
C TYR A 132 14.34 10.61 5.35
N ALA A 133 15.30 11.41 4.86
CA ALA A 133 16.44 11.85 5.66
C ALA A 133 16.11 13.08 6.52
N SER A 134 15.48 14.10 5.95
CA SER A 134 15.08 15.34 6.63
C SER A 134 14.40 16.30 5.67
N GLY A 135 13.65 17.27 6.20
CA GLY A 135 13.13 18.42 5.46
C GLY A 135 11.80 18.90 6.02
N THR A 136 11.03 19.63 5.21
CA THR A 136 9.77 20.28 5.61
C THR A 136 8.54 19.62 4.99
N ALA A 137 8.71 18.46 4.35
CA ALA A 137 7.63 17.79 3.64
C ALA A 137 6.49 17.40 4.58
N LYS A 138 5.28 17.34 4.02
CA LYS A 138 4.04 16.98 4.73
C LYS A 138 3.39 15.78 4.06
N ALA A 139 2.74 14.95 4.88
CA ALA A 139 1.82 13.91 4.46
C ALA A 139 0.42 14.27 4.93
N GLN A 140 -0.60 14.01 4.11
CA GLN A 140 -1.98 14.02 4.55
C GLN A 140 -2.32 12.67 5.15
N VAL A 141 -2.80 12.67 6.39
CA VAL A 141 -3.35 11.50 7.06
C VAL A 141 -4.86 11.67 7.14
N THR A 142 -5.61 10.77 6.51
CA THR A 142 -7.08 10.72 6.56
C THR A 142 -7.53 9.45 7.25
N LYS A 143 -8.82 9.36 7.62
CA LYS A 143 -9.39 8.16 8.21
C LYS A 143 -10.68 7.80 7.48
N VAL A 144 -10.74 6.57 6.96
CA VAL A 144 -11.89 6.05 6.20
C VAL A 144 -12.21 4.67 6.75
N ASN A 145 -13.46 4.41 7.12
CA ASN A 145 -13.90 3.15 7.72
C ASN A 145 -13.02 2.71 8.90
N ASN A 146 -12.67 3.67 9.76
CA ASN A 146 -11.79 3.49 10.92
C ASN A 146 -10.34 3.10 10.60
N GLN A 147 -9.90 3.13 9.34
CA GLN A 147 -8.52 2.87 8.93
C GLN A 147 -7.84 4.17 8.49
N TYR A 148 -6.63 4.42 8.98
CA TYR A 148 -5.85 5.57 8.51
C TYR A 148 -5.31 5.35 7.10
N ARG A 149 -5.32 6.41 6.29
CA ARG A 149 -4.73 6.44 4.96
C ARG A 149 -3.75 7.60 4.86
N VAL A 150 -2.63 7.38 4.18
CA VAL A 150 -1.54 8.36 4.04
C VAL A 150 -1.33 8.70 2.57
N THR A 151 -1.27 10.00 2.29
CA THR A 151 -0.97 10.56 0.97
C THR A 151 0.18 11.55 1.06
N ILE A 152 1.12 11.45 0.12
CA ILE A 152 2.23 12.37 -0.10
C ILE A 152 2.21 12.73 -1.58
N ASP A 153 1.53 13.83 -1.92
CA ASP A 153 1.39 14.30 -3.31
C ASP A 153 2.53 15.23 -3.72
N ASN A 154 3.03 16.03 -2.78
CA ASN A 154 4.21 16.86 -2.98
C ASN A 154 5.44 15.96 -2.84
N GLY A 155 5.99 15.54 -3.97
CA GLY A 155 7.08 14.56 -4.03
C GLY A 155 8.21 14.86 -3.04
N ILE A 156 8.64 13.82 -2.34
CA ILE A 156 9.78 13.86 -1.41
C ILE A 156 10.97 13.13 -2.00
N THR A 157 12.15 13.29 -1.41
CA THR A 157 13.32 12.48 -1.75
C THR A 157 13.54 11.43 -0.66
N LEU A 158 13.56 10.16 -1.05
CA LEU A 158 14.01 9.08 -0.18
C LEU A 158 15.45 8.71 -0.53
N ASN A 159 16.28 8.53 0.49
CA ASN A 159 17.70 8.21 0.34
C ASN A 159 17.95 6.76 0.69
N LYS A 160 18.89 6.15 -0.03
CA LYS A 160 19.33 4.78 0.23
C LYS A 160 19.88 4.71 1.65
N LYS A 161 19.36 3.77 2.43
CA LYS A 161 19.76 3.53 3.82
C LYS A 161 20.57 2.24 3.95
N LEU A 162 20.10 1.16 3.30
CA LEU A 162 20.69 -0.16 3.47
C LEU A 162 20.40 -1.04 2.27
N ASP A 163 21.42 -1.80 1.84
CA ASP A 163 21.27 -2.93 0.91
C ASP A 163 21.21 -4.23 1.72
N VAL A 164 20.20 -5.05 1.46
CA VAL A 164 20.00 -6.38 2.07
C VAL A 164 20.31 -7.43 1.01
N ASN A 165 21.13 -8.42 1.35
CA ASN A 165 21.61 -9.47 0.44
C ASN A 165 22.24 -8.92 -0.85
N GLY A 166 22.99 -7.81 -0.76
CA GLY A 166 23.63 -7.16 -1.92
C GLY A 166 22.76 -6.12 -2.63
N GLY A 167 21.52 -5.92 -2.19
CA GLY A 167 20.64 -4.86 -2.69
C GLY A 167 20.06 -5.14 -4.07
N VAL A 168 19.48 -4.10 -4.67
CA VAL A 168 18.96 -4.14 -6.05
C VAL A 168 20.01 -3.57 -7.00
N ALA A 169 20.45 -4.37 -7.96
CA ALA A 169 21.41 -3.92 -8.98
C ALA A 169 20.86 -2.72 -9.77
N GLY A 170 21.65 -1.65 -9.88
CA GLY A 170 21.25 -0.40 -10.55
C GLY A 170 20.40 0.54 -9.69
N ALA A 171 20.13 0.21 -8.43
CA ALA A 171 19.38 1.09 -7.53
C ALA A 171 20.18 2.36 -7.19
N LEU A 172 19.56 3.53 -7.43
CA LEU A 172 20.17 4.85 -7.22
C LEU A 172 20.35 5.16 -5.73
N ASN A 173 21.18 6.15 -5.41
CA ASN A 173 21.37 6.62 -4.03
C ASN A 173 20.13 7.33 -3.47
N SER A 174 19.26 7.83 -4.33
CA SER A 174 18.00 8.44 -3.93
C SER A 174 16.97 8.36 -5.05
N TYR A 175 15.69 8.46 -4.67
CA TYR A 175 14.56 8.52 -5.58
C TYR A 175 13.59 9.61 -5.14
N SER A 176 12.92 10.23 -6.11
CA SER A 176 11.68 10.95 -5.83
C SER A 176 10.60 9.95 -5.41
N PHE A 177 9.75 10.35 -4.47
CA PHE A 177 8.70 9.51 -3.92
C PHE A 177 7.40 10.27 -3.76
N THR A 178 6.31 9.61 -4.14
CA THR A 178 4.94 10.03 -3.83
C THR A 178 4.13 8.80 -3.44
N CYS A 179 3.10 8.98 -2.63
CA CYS A 179 2.13 7.92 -2.38
C CYS A 179 0.72 8.48 -2.35
N LYS A 180 -0.24 7.69 -2.80
CA LYS A 180 -1.66 8.03 -2.79
C LYS A 180 -2.39 7.02 -1.96
N SER A 181 -3.03 7.49 -0.88
CA SER A 181 -3.99 6.73 -0.09
C SER A 181 -3.44 5.35 0.31
N VAL A 182 -2.25 5.30 0.91
CA VAL A 182 -1.68 4.04 1.44
C VAL A 182 -2.26 3.77 2.82
N PHE A 183 -2.78 2.55 3.03
CA PHE A 183 -3.47 2.10 4.24
C PHE A 183 -3.34 0.61 4.41
#